data_AF-A0A917DFU7-F1
#
_entry.id   AF-A0A917DFU7-F1
#
_cell.length_a   1.000
_cell.length_b   1.000
_cell.length_c   1.000
_cell.angle_alpha   90.00
_cell.angle_beta   90.00
_cell.angle_gamma   90.00
#
_symmetry.space_group_name_H-M   'P 1'
#
loop_
_entity.id
_entity.type
_entity.pdbx_description
1 polymer ?
#
loop_
_entity_poly.entity_id
_entity_poly.type
_entity_poly.pdbx_seq_one_letter_code
_entity_poly.pdbx_strand_id
1 'polypeptide(L)'
;MTNRTNEMIVSTAQADGNLVVELVEAPVPQPIANEVLVEMEAAPINPSDLGLLIGAADLDNAEFSERRIVAPMSPAMTASVQKRHDEAMPVGNEGAGRVVEAGSDPAAQALMGKRVACLPGGAYARYRIADAATCMPLPDDVTAEQGAAAFVNPLTALGFVETMKRDGGKALVHTAAASNLGQMLLRICLEDRIDIVNVVRSDAQVRILKDIGASHALNMTEDGYEDALTEAIAATDAFTAFDPIGGGKQLGRIMSAMEKVASRGEAFSRYGSNRMKRGYIYGLLDTGPIVIDRFFGFSWSVSGWLLFNFLQSVSADVKQRMYSRVMSGLTTTFASHYSDRVSLEGMLTRDAVMAYNARRTGEKFLVLPQA
;
A
#
# COMPACT_ATOMS: atom_id res chain seq x y z
N MET A 1 22.64 -29.73 12.58
CA MET A 1 21.48 -29.04 11.97
C MET A 1 20.34 -29.17 12.94
N THR A 2 20.02 -28.11 13.68
CA THR A 2 18.82 -28.06 14.50
C THR A 2 17.61 -28.07 13.57
N ASN A 3 16.72 -29.06 13.72
CA ASN A 3 15.41 -29.12 13.05
C ASN A 3 14.56 -27.95 13.56
N ARG A 4 14.79 -26.75 13.02
CA ARG A 4 13.99 -25.57 13.34
C ARG A 4 12.73 -25.63 12.49
N THR A 5 11.58 -25.56 13.13
CA THR A 5 10.28 -25.42 12.48
C THR A 5 9.99 -23.93 12.26
N ASN A 6 9.59 -23.60 11.03
CA ASN A 6 9.07 -22.29 10.65
C ASN A 6 7.54 -22.36 10.67
N GLU A 7 6.91 -21.37 11.29
CA GLU A 7 5.46 -21.19 11.19
C GLU A 7 5.17 -20.04 10.23
N MET A 8 4.22 -20.22 9.33
CA MET A 8 3.85 -19.20 8.34
C MET A 8 2.37 -19.23 7.98
N ILE A 9 1.83 -18.06 7.67
CA ILE A 9 0.48 -17.91 7.14
C ILE A 9 0.49 -18.16 5.64
N VAL A 10 -0.38 -19.07 5.20
CA VAL A 10 -0.67 -19.32 3.79
C VAL A 10 -2.13 -19.07 3.49
N SER A 11 -2.41 -18.67 2.26
CA SER A 11 -3.76 -18.56 1.72
C SER A 11 -3.88 -19.44 0.48
N THR A 12 -4.83 -20.37 0.49
CA THR A 12 -5.08 -21.36 -0.55
C THR A 12 -6.47 -21.14 -1.11
N ALA A 13 -6.56 -20.78 -2.39
CA ALA A 13 -7.85 -20.75 -3.09
C ALA A 13 -8.11 -22.17 -3.60
N GLN A 14 -9.18 -22.82 -3.17
CA GLN A 14 -9.50 -24.19 -3.56
C GLN A 14 -10.43 -24.20 -4.78
N ALA A 15 -10.27 -25.22 -5.63
CA ALA A 15 -11.10 -25.38 -6.82
C ALA A 15 -12.59 -25.60 -6.51
N ASP A 16 -12.92 -26.04 -5.30
CA ASP A 16 -14.29 -26.25 -4.80
C ASP A 16 -15.02 -24.95 -4.42
N GLY A 17 -14.33 -23.80 -4.50
CA GLY A 17 -14.88 -22.49 -4.21
C GLY A 17 -14.65 -22.00 -2.79
N ASN A 18 -13.79 -22.65 -2.01
CA ASN A 18 -13.38 -22.16 -0.69
C ASN A 18 -12.03 -21.45 -0.73
N LEU A 19 -11.86 -20.43 0.10
CA LEU A 19 -10.57 -19.87 0.47
C LEU A 19 -10.18 -20.41 1.84
N VAL A 20 -9.01 -21.02 1.95
CA VAL A 20 -8.46 -21.51 3.21
C VAL A 20 -7.27 -20.66 3.60
N VAL A 21 -7.34 -20.02 4.77
CA VAL A 21 -6.21 -19.29 5.36
C VAL A 21 -5.77 -20.03 6.60
N GLU A 22 -4.50 -20.41 6.69
CA GLU A 22 -4.02 -21.26 7.77
C GLU A 22 -2.58 -20.98 8.17
N LEU A 23 -2.28 -21.25 9.44
CA LEU A 23 -0.94 -21.20 10.01
C LEU A 23 -0.31 -22.60 9.92
N VAL A 24 0.61 -22.75 8.98
CA VAL A 24 1.28 -24.03 8.68
C VAL A 24 2.69 -24.08 9.25
N GLU A 25 3.15 -25.29 9.50
CA GLU A 25 4.54 -25.58 9.85
C GLU A 25 5.33 -26.05 8.62
N ALA A 26 6.56 -25.56 8.46
CA ALA A 26 7.48 -25.98 7.41
C ALA A 26 8.93 -25.97 7.94
N PRO A 27 9.88 -26.67 7.29
CA PRO A 27 11.29 -26.52 7.63
C PRO A 27 11.77 -25.08 7.44
N VAL A 28 12.64 -24.59 8.32
CA VAL A 28 13.31 -23.29 8.12
C VAL A 28 14.15 -23.35 6.83
N PRO A 29 13.93 -22.44 5.86
CA PRO A 29 14.69 -22.42 4.62
C PRO A 29 16.15 -22.05 4.88
N GLN A 30 17.04 -22.44 3.96
CA GLN A 30 18.46 -22.13 4.04
C GLN A 30 18.82 -21.11 2.96
N PRO A 31 19.49 -20.00 3.32
CA PRO A 31 19.83 -18.96 2.34
C PRO A 31 20.87 -19.48 1.34
N ILE A 32 20.66 -19.19 0.05
CA ILE A 32 21.72 -19.34 -0.96
C ILE A 32 22.69 -18.15 -0.89
N ALA A 33 23.73 -18.13 -1.74
CA ALA A 33 24.87 -17.23 -1.63
C ALA A 33 24.50 -15.75 -1.39
N ASN A 34 23.57 -15.18 -2.16
CA ASN A 34 23.15 -13.78 -2.10
C ASN A 34 21.97 -13.51 -1.16
N GLU A 35 21.55 -14.49 -0.37
CA GLU A 35 20.36 -14.40 0.48
C GLU A 35 20.72 -14.31 1.95
N VAL A 36 19.76 -13.82 2.73
CA VAL A 36 19.77 -13.83 4.19
C VAL A 36 18.52 -14.49 4.72
N LEU A 37 18.67 -15.25 5.81
CA LEU A 37 17.56 -15.73 6.60
C LEU A 37 17.25 -14.70 7.68
N VAL A 38 16.07 -14.10 7.59
CA VAL A 38 15.55 -13.12 8.53
C VAL A 38 14.59 -13.82 9.48
N GLU A 39 14.88 -13.75 10.77
CA GLU A 39 13.91 -14.01 11.84
C GLU A 39 13.00 -12.78 11.94
N MET A 40 11.76 -12.91 11.48
CA MET A 40 10.84 -11.78 11.38
C MET A 40 10.40 -11.35 12.78
N GLU A 41 10.50 -10.05 13.06
CA GLU A 41 10.10 -9.44 14.33
C GLU A 41 8.78 -8.66 14.18
N ALA A 42 8.53 -8.06 13.01
CA ALA A 42 7.33 -7.27 12.75
C ALA A 42 6.95 -7.23 11.26
N ALA A 43 5.67 -7.36 10.92
CA ALA A 43 5.16 -7.24 9.55
C ALA A 43 3.80 -6.52 9.53
N PRO A 44 3.63 -5.42 8.76
CA PRO A 44 2.37 -4.70 8.70
C PRO A 44 1.31 -5.48 7.92
N ILE A 45 0.04 -5.31 8.31
CA ILE A 45 -1.08 -5.71 7.45
C ILE A 45 -1.46 -4.55 6.53
N ASN A 46 -1.06 -4.63 5.25
CA ASN A 46 -1.44 -3.67 4.22
C ASN A 46 -2.64 -4.17 3.39
N PRO A 47 -3.42 -3.27 2.75
CA PRO A 47 -4.51 -3.69 1.85
C PRO A 47 -4.07 -4.64 0.72
N SER A 48 -2.83 -4.50 0.22
CA SER A 48 -2.27 -5.42 -0.77
C SER A 48 -2.09 -6.84 -0.23
N ASP A 49 -1.75 -6.98 1.06
CA ASP A 49 -1.66 -8.30 1.70
C ASP A 49 -3.05 -8.92 1.83
N LEU A 50 -4.07 -8.11 2.15
CA LEU A 50 -5.45 -8.59 2.28
C LEU A 50 -6.00 -9.15 0.97
N GLY A 51 -5.64 -8.54 -0.16
CA GLY A 51 -6.02 -9.05 -1.48
C GLY A 51 -5.55 -10.48 -1.74
N LEU A 52 -4.38 -10.86 -1.21
CA LEU A 52 -3.85 -12.23 -1.26
C LEU A 52 -4.35 -13.10 -0.09
N LEU A 53 -4.45 -12.53 1.12
CA LEU A 53 -4.83 -13.23 2.35
C LEU A 53 -6.27 -13.76 2.27
N ILE A 54 -7.21 -12.85 2.06
CA ILE A 54 -8.66 -13.07 2.14
C ILE A 54 -9.39 -12.74 0.83
N GLY A 55 -8.76 -11.97 -0.06
CA GLY A 55 -9.34 -11.57 -1.34
C GLY A 55 -10.74 -10.97 -1.20
N ALA A 56 -11.68 -11.51 -1.97
CA ALA A 56 -13.10 -11.20 -1.89
C ALA A 56 -13.93 -12.37 -1.35
N ALA A 57 -13.34 -13.22 -0.49
CA ALA A 57 -14.06 -14.29 0.17
C ALA A 57 -15.10 -13.73 1.15
N ASP A 58 -16.18 -14.49 1.35
CA ASP A 58 -17.29 -14.13 2.23
C ASP A 58 -16.92 -14.48 3.68
N LEU A 59 -16.44 -13.46 4.40
CA LEU A 59 -16.03 -13.59 5.79
C LEU A 59 -17.21 -13.64 6.79
N ASP A 60 -18.40 -13.19 6.37
CA ASP A 60 -19.59 -13.26 7.21
C ASP A 60 -20.05 -14.72 7.36
N ASN A 61 -19.90 -15.51 6.29
CA ASN A 61 -20.18 -16.95 6.29
C ASN A 61 -18.92 -17.82 6.46
N ALA A 62 -17.81 -17.25 6.89
CA ALA A 62 -16.58 -18.01 7.13
C ALA A 62 -16.61 -18.81 8.44
N GLU A 63 -16.02 -19.99 8.38
CA GLU A 63 -15.74 -20.86 9.53
C GLU A 63 -14.36 -20.52 10.10
N PHE A 64 -14.31 -20.25 11.40
CA PHE A 64 -13.08 -19.94 12.12
C PHE A 64 -12.79 -21.07 13.10
N SER A 65 -11.56 -21.57 13.06
CA SER A 65 -11.05 -22.62 13.92
C SER A 65 -9.62 -22.29 14.35
N GLU A 66 -9.08 -23.05 15.30
CA GLU A 66 -7.69 -22.90 15.72
C GLU A 66 -6.76 -22.94 14.50
N ARG A 67 -5.93 -21.90 14.34
CA ARG A 67 -4.96 -21.75 13.25
C ARG A 67 -5.52 -21.77 11.82
N ARG A 68 -6.85 -21.66 11.62
CA ARG A 68 -7.45 -21.84 10.29
C ARG A 68 -8.78 -21.12 10.10
N ILE A 69 -8.94 -20.52 8.92
CA ILE A 69 -10.17 -19.89 8.41
C ILE A 69 -10.55 -20.60 7.11
N VAL A 70 -11.83 -20.92 6.94
CA VAL A 70 -12.42 -21.38 5.68
C VAL A 70 -13.55 -20.44 5.30
N ALA A 71 -13.41 -19.76 4.16
CA ALA A 71 -14.37 -18.75 3.71
C ALA A 71 -14.86 -19.06 2.29
N PRO A 72 -16.18 -19.11 2.03
CA PRO A 72 -16.69 -19.37 0.70
C PRO A 72 -16.38 -18.22 -0.27
N MET A 73 -16.20 -18.54 -1.54
CA MET A 73 -16.03 -17.59 -2.64
C MET A 73 -17.17 -17.73 -3.66
N SER A 74 -17.56 -16.61 -4.28
CA SER A 74 -18.49 -16.67 -5.41
C SER A 74 -17.87 -17.37 -6.62
N PRO A 75 -18.67 -18.00 -7.52
CA PRO A 75 -18.14 -18.65 -8.72
C PRO A 75 -17.26 -17.75 -9.59
N ALA A 76 -17.61 -16.46 -9.70
CA ALA A 76 -16.82 -15.48 -10.44
C ALA A 76 -15.43 -15.26 -9.81
N MET A 77 -15.37 -15.20 -8.47
CA MET A 77 -14.10 -15.06 -7.75
C MET A 77 -13.27 -16.32 -7.84
N THR A 78 -13.87 -17.49 -7.64
CA THR A 78 -13.20 -18.79 -7.81
C THR A 78 -12.56 -18.90 -9.18
N ALA A 79 -13.26 -18.53 -10.25
CA ALA A 79 -12.72 -18.52 -11.61
C ALA A 79 -11.59 -17.49 -11.80
N SER A 80 -11.67 -16.32 -11.16
CA SER A 80 -10.67 -15.26 -11.27
C SER A 80 -9.29 -15.67 -10.71
N VAL A 81 -9.27 -16.59 -9.74
CA VAL A 81 -8.05 -17.09 -9.09
C VAL A 81 -7.66 -18.51 -9.52
N GLN A 82 -8.21 -19.02 -10.62
CA GLN A 82 -7.97 -20.40 -11.09
C GLN A 82 -6.50 -20.79 -11.25
N LYS A 83 -5.62 -19.82 -11.53
CA LYS A 83 -4.18 -20.07 -11.74
C LYS A 83 -3.41 -20.45 -10.48
N ARG A 84 -4.00 -20.22 -9.31
CA ARG A 84 -3.43 -20.51 -7.99
C ARG A 84 -4.32 -21.48 -7.20
N HIS A 85 -5.18 -22.22 -7.90
CA HIS A 85 -6.01 -23.23 -7.24
C HIS A 85 -5.13 -24.26 -6.56
N ASP A 86 -5.45 -24.56 -5.31
CA ASP A 86 -4.79 -25.54 -4.45
C ASP A 86 -3.30 -25.25 -4.16
N GLU A 87 -2.83 -24.05 -4.51
CA GLU A 87 -1.49 -23.57 -4.18
C GLU A 87 -1.50 -22.82 -2.84
N ALA A 88 -0.76 -23.33 -1.87
CA ALA A 88 -0.59 -22.72 -0.55
C ALA A 88 0.37 -21.53 -0.63
N MET A 89 -0.18 -20.33 -0.72
CA MET A 89 0.59 -19.15 -1.06
C MET A 89 0.91 -18.33 0.17
N PRO A 90 2.18 -18.10 0.48
CA PRO A 90 2.53 -17.32 1.65
C PRO A 90 2.16 -15.85 1.53
N VAL A 91 1.83 -15.23 2.66
CA VAL A 91 1.24 -13.88 2.69
C VAL A 91 2.08 -12.87 3.50
N GLY A 92 2.01 -11.59 3.09
CA GLY A 92 2.74 -10.47 3.68
C GLY A 92 3.88 -10.01 2.78
N ASN A 93 3.79 -8.81 2.23
CA ASN A 93 4.78 -8.31 1.26
C ASN A 93 6.09 -7.91 1.94
N GLU A 94 6.01 -7.16 3.04
CA GLU A 94 7.13 -6.51 3.70
C GLU A 94 7.15 -6.80 5.21
N GLY A 95 8.30 -6.58 5.83
CA GLY A 95 8.44 -6.62 7.28
C GLY A 95 9.86 -6.24 7.70
N ALA A 96 10.15 -6.41 8.99
CA ALA A 96 11.47 -6.22 9.55
C ALA A 96 11.80 -7.31 10.55
N GLY A 97 13.08 -7.62 10.68
CA GLY A 97 13.56 -8.69 11.54
C GLY A 97 15.07 -8.75 11.61
N ARG A 98 15.59 -9.74 12.34
CA ARG A 98 17.03 -9.93 12.53
C ARG A 98 17.55 -10.96 11.53
N VAL A 99 18.67 -10.65 10.89
CA VAL A 99 19.39 -11.65 10.08
C VAL A 99 20.07 -12.65 11.01
N VAL A 100 19.66 -13.91 10.91
CA VAL A 100 20.15 -15.02 11.77
C VAL A 100 21.02 -16.02 11.01
N GLU A 101 20.88 -16.10 9.68
CA GLU A 101 21.79 -16.82 8.79
C GLU A 101 22.01 -16.00 7.51
N ALA A 102 23.13 -16.19 6.82
CA ALA A 102 23.43 -15.52 5.56
C ALA A 102 24.20 -16.47 4.63
N GLY A 103 23.95 -16.32 3.34
CA GLY A 103 24.73 -16.95 2.29
C GLY A 103 26.18 -16.46 2.25
N SER A 104 27.00 -17.09 1.42
CA SER A 104 28.44 -16.83 1.34
C SER A 104 28.84 -15.51 0.66
N ASP A 105 27.93 -14.80 0.00
CA ASP A 105 28.22 -13.51 -0.64
C ASP A 105 28.63 -12.48 0.43
N PRO A 106 29.73 -11.71 0.24
CA PRO A 106 30.10 -10.62 1.13
C PRO A 106 28.96 -9.65 1.47
N ALA A 107 28.05 -9.38 0.52
CA ALA A 107 26.91 -8.51 0.76
C ALA A 107 25.91 -9.13 1.76
N ALA A 108 25.65 -10.43 1.67
CA ALA A 108 24.80 -11.15 2.62
C ALA A 108 25.49 -11.26 3.99
N GLN A 109 26.77 -11.60 4.02
CA GLN A 109 27.56 -11.68 5.25
C GLN A 109 27.62 -10.36 6.02
N ALA A 110 27.67 -9.22 5.31
CA ALA A 110 27.64 -7.89 5.93
C ALA A 110 26.34 -7.59 6.71
N LEU A 111 25.26 -8.33 6.44
CA LEU A 111 23.98 -8.19 7.12
C LEU A 111 23.83 -9.11 8.32
N MET A 112 24.71 -10.11 8.51
CA MET A 112 24.63 -11.06 9.61
C MET A 112 24.49 -10.36 10.97
N GLY A 113 23.47 -10.76 11.74
CA GLY A 113 23.17 -10.21 13.06
C GLY A 113 22.51 -8.84 13.06
N LYS A 114 22.44 -8.14 11.92
CA LYS A 114 21.77 -6.83 11.81
C LYS A 114 20.26 -7.00 11.81
N ARG A 115 19.57 -5.95 12.28
CA ARG A 115 18.15 -5.79 11.99
C ARG A 115 17.99 -5.16 10.61
N VAL A 116 17.11 -5.72 9.81
CA VAL A 116 16.82 -5.26 8.46
C VAL A 116 15.32 -5.10 8.27
N ALA A 117 14.91 -4.08 7.53
CA ALA A 117 13.63 -4.11 6.83
C ALA A 117 13.84 -4.85 5.50
N CYS A 118 12.88 -5.67 5.10
CA CYS A 118 12.94 -6.46 3.89
C CYS A 118 11.58 -6.60 3.21
N LEU A 119 11.61 -7.02 1.94
CA LEU A 119 10.43 -7.32 1.14
C LEU A 119 10.49 -8.77 0.64
N PRO A 120 10.41 -9.77 1.56
CA PRO A 120 10.69 -11.16 1.23
C PRO A 120 9.55 -11.83 0.45
N GLY A 121 8.33 -11.27 0.51
CA GLY A 121 7.11 -12.01 0.23
C GLY A 121 6.87 -13.13 1.25
N GLY A 122 5.64 -13.24 1.75
CA GLY A 122 5.31 -14.16 2.83
C GLY A 122 5.80 -13.75 4.23
N ALA A 123 5.95 -12.45 4.49
CA ALA A 123 6.47 -11.89 5.74
C ALA A 123 5.68 -12.29 7.01
N TYR A 124 4.47 -12.84 6.88
CA TYR A 124 3.72 -13.44 7.99
C TYR A 124 4.25 -14.85 8.29
N ALA A 125 5.51 -14.91 8.71
CA ALA A 125 6.20 -16.13 9.06
C ALA A 125 7.26 -15.85 10.14
N ARG A 126 7.68 -16.87 10.89
CA ARG A 126 8.77 -16.71 11.88
C ARG A 126 10.11 -16.45 11.20
N TYR A 127 10.35 -17.12 10.07
CA TYR A 127 11.58 -16.99 9.29
C TYR A 127 11.28 -16.78 7.81
N ARG A 128 12.05 -15.89 7.18
CA ARG A 128 12.00 -15.65 5.74
C ARG A 128 13.35 -15.47 5.09
N ILE A 129 13.45 -15.99 3.87
CA ILE A 129 14.54 -15.66 2.96
C ILE A 129 14.28 -14.29 2.35
N ALA A 130 15.31 -13.45 2.33
CA ALA A 130 15.31 -12.19 1.60
C ALA A 130 16.60 -12.08 0.79
N ASP A 131 16.52 -11.45 -0.40
CA ASP A 131 17.69 -11.06 -1.16
C ASP A 131 18.45 -9.96 -0.40
N ALA A 132 19.73 -10.20 -0.11
CA ALA A 132 20.58 -9.27 0.62
C ALA A 132 20.64 -7.89 -0.06
N ALA A 133 20.56 -7.83 -1.39
CA ALA A 133 20.60 -6.59 -2.16
C ALA A 133 19.35 -5.70 -1.95
N THR A 134 18.24 -6.29 -1.48
CA THR A 134 16.97 -5.58 -1.25
C THR A 134 16.73 -5.23 0.21
N CYS A 135 17.54 -5.78 1.12
CA CYS A 135 17.43 -5.51 2.54
C CYS A 135 17.91 -4.09 2.87
N MET A 136 17.17 -3.40 3.74
CA MET A 136 17.58 -2.11 4.29
C MET A 136 18.00 -2.29 5.76
N PRO A 137 19.30 -2.20 6.09
CA PRO A 137 19.76 -2.25 7.47
C PRO A 137 19.14 -1.12 8.28
N LEU A 138 18.49 -1.49 9.39
CA LEU A 138 17.95 -0.50 10.32
C LEU A 138 19.07 0.02 11.23
N PRO A 139 19.09 1.32 11.55
CA PRO A 139 19.92 1.84 12.63
C PRO A 139 19.68 1.11 13.96
N ASP A 140 20.68 1.05 14.83
CA ASP A 140 20.61 0.29 16.09
C ASP A 140 19.49 0.79 17.03
N ASP A 141 19.16 2.09 16.96
CA ASP A 141 18.09 2.74 17.72
C ASP A 141 16.70 2.61 17.09
N VAL A 142 16.59 2.00 15.90
CA VAL A 142 15.32 1.74 15.22
C VAL A 142 14.84 0.31 15.47
N THR A 143 13.61 0.18 15.98
CA THR A 143 12.98 -1.11 16.24
C THR A 143 12.45 -1.76 14.96
N ALA A 144 12.18 -3.06 14.99
CA ALA A 144 11.52 -3.72 13.86
C ALA A 144 10.13 -3.15 13.60
N GLU A 145 9.34 -2.81 14.63
CA GLU A 145 8.03 -2.19 14.43
C GLU A 145 8.13 -0.87 13.63
N GLN A 146 9.14 -0.04 13.94
CA GLN A 146 9.37 1.22 13.23
C GLN A 146 9.82 0.99 11.78
N GLY A 147 10.59 -0.08 11.51
CA GLY A 147 11.05 -0.44 10.18
C GLY A 147 10.11 -1.32 9.36
N ALA A 148 9.04 -1.86 9.96
CA ALA A 148 8.24 -2.93 9.37
C ALA A 148 7.54 -2.51 8.06
N ALA A 149 7.22 -1.22 7.90
CA ALA A 149 6.55 -0.67 6.73
C ALA A 149 7.45 0.24 5.89
N ALA A 150 8.75 -0.07 5.79
CA ALA A 150 9.72 0.76 5.10
C ALA A 150 9.57 0.76 3.56
N PHE A 151 8.89 -0.21 2.95
CA PHE A 151 8.87 -0.34 1.49
C PHE A 151 7.56 0.14 0.87
N VAL A 152 6.44 -0.51 1.18
CA VAL A 152 5.23 -0.41 0.35
C VAL A 152 4.66 1.00 0.39
N ASN A 153 4.29 1.51 1.57
CA ASN A 153 3.72 2.86 1.69
C ASN A 153 4.75 3.97 1.36
N PRO A 154 5.97 3.97 1.91
CA PRO A 154 6.95 5.03 1.68
C PRO A 154 7.36 5.16 0.21
N LEU A 155 7.69 4.04 -0.45
CA LEU A 155 8.13 4.07 -1.85
C LEU A 155 6.97 4.35 -2.80
N THR A 156 5.73 3.99 -2.43
CA THR A 156 4.55 4.38 -3.21
C THR A 156 4.32 5.89 -3.15
N ALA A 157 4.37 6.49 -1.95
CA ALA A 157 4.20 7.93 -1.79
C ALA A 157 5.29 8.73 -2.55
N LEU A 158 6.55 8.31 -2.46
CA LEU A 158 7.63 8.89 -3.27
C LEU A 158 7.42 8.64 -4.77
N GLY A 159 6.95 7.45 -5.15
CA GLY A 159 6.66 7.08 -6.52
C GLY A 159 5.56 7.95 -7.15
N PHE A 160 4.58 8.40 -6.37
CA PHE A 160 3.56 9.36 -6.84
C PHE A 160 4.17 10.71 -7.19
N VAL A 161 5.06 11.23 -6.34
CA VAL A 161 5.77 12.49 -6.59
C VAL A 161 6.66 12.38 -7.82
N GLU A 162 7.41 11.29 -7.97
CA GLU A 162 8.24 11.04 -9.15
C GLU A 162 7.41 10.86 -10.42
N THR A 163 6.28 10.15 -10.35
CA THR A 163 5.34 9.98 -11.47
C THR A 163 4.77 11.33 -11.90
N MET A 164 4.29 12.14 -10.95
CA MET A 164 3.78 13.48 -11.21
C MET A 164 4.83 14.36 -11.88
N LYS A 165 6.08 14.37 -11.38
CA LYS A 165 7.20 15.12 -11.97
C LYS A 165 7.51 14.65 -13.40
N ARG A 166 7.57 13.33 -13.62
CA ARG A 166 7.81 12.73 -14.95
C ARG A 166 6.72 13.12 -15.97
N ASP A 167 5.49 13.29 -15.51
CA ASP A 167 4.35 13.73 -16.32
C ASP A 167 4.30 15.24 -16.59
N GLY A 168 5.26 16.00 -16.06
CA GLY A 168 5.32 17.46 -16.15
C GLY A 168 4.37 18.19 -15.19
N GLY A 169 3.82 17.49 -14.20
CA GLY A 169 3.00 18.08 -13.15
C GLY A 169 3.84 18.72 -12.03
N LYS A 170 3.24 19.67 -11.31
CA LYS A 170 3.84 20.34 -10.14
C LYS A 170 3.03 20.21 -8.84
N ALA A 171 1.82 19.64 -8.94
CA ALA A 171 0.89 19.42 -7.86
C ALA A 171 0.03 18.18 -8.15
N LEU A 172 -0.55 17.61 -7.11
CA LEU A 172 -1.35 16.39 -7.23
C LEU A 172 -2.63 16.41 -6.38
N VAL A 173 -3.61 15.61 -6.77
CA VAL A 173 -4.80 15.28 -5.97
C VAL A 173 -4.61 13.87 -5.39
N HIS A 174 -4.86 13.69 -4.10
CA HIS A 174 -4.83 12.36 -3.47
C HIS A 174 -6.14 12.11 -2.72
N THR A 175 -6.75 10.95 -2.95
CA THR A 175 -7.98 10.53 -2.25
C THR A 175 -7.67 9.49 -1.18
N ALA A 176 -8.60 9.30 -0.23
CA ALA A 176 -8.34 8.58 1.02
C ALA A 176 -7.07 9.08 1.73
N ALA A 177 -6.88 10.41 1.70
CA ALA A 177 -5.63 11.04 2.05
C ALA A 177 -5.27 10.90 3.54
N ALA A 178 -6.23 10.63 4.42
CA ALA A 178 -5.95 10.36 5.83
C ALA A 178 -5.38 8.95 6.11
N SER A 179 -5.22 8.09 5.10
CA SER A 179 -4.53 6.80 5.24
C SER A 179 -3.06 6.98 5.66
N ASN A 180 -2.41 5.94 6.20
CA ASN A 180 -0.98 6.02 6.55
C ASN A 180 -0.13 6.51 5.35
N LEU A 181 -0.40 5.99 4.15
CA LEU A 181 0.27 6.44 2.93
C LEU A 181 -0.02 7.91 2.61
N GLY A 182 -1.29 8.32 2.65
CA GLY A 182 -1.66 9.71 2.34
C GLY A 182 -1.06 10.72 3.33
N GLN A 183 -0.95 10.36 4.61
CA GLN A 183 -0.25 11.17 5.60
C GLN A 183 1.25 11.29 5.30
N MET A 184 1.91 10.22 4.85
CA MET A 184 3.31 10.28 4.39
C MET A 184 3.43 11.16 3.14
N LEU A 185 2.54 11.00 2.17
CA LEU A 185 2.51 11.79 0.95
C LEU A 185 2.37 13.30 1.24
N LEU A 186 1.47 13.66 2.16
CA LEU A 186 1.32 15.04 2.61
C LEU A 186 2.62 15.60 3.20
N ARG A 187 3.31 14.85 4.09
CA ARG A 187 4.60 15.30 4.65
C ARG A 187 5.67 15.47 3.58
N ILE A 188 5.77 14.53 2.63
CA ILE A 188 6.68 14.64 1.48
C ILE A 188 6.38 15.91 0.69
N CYS A 189 5.11 16.17 0.38
CA CYS A 189 4.68 17.35 -0.35
C CYS A 189 5.02 18.65 0.40
N LEU A 190 4.83 18.70 1.72
CA LEU A 190 5.21 19.85 2.55
C LEU A 190 6.72 20.10 2.55
N GLU A 191 7.53 19.05 2.74
CA GLU A 191 8.99 19.11 2.69
C GLU A 191 9.51 19.58 1.32
N ASP A 192 8.91 19.08 0.25
CA ASP A 192 9.32 19.34 -1.12
C ASP A 192 8.70 20.63 -1.71
N ARG A 193 7.82 21.31 -0.95
CA ARG A 193 7.04 22.47 -1.40
C ARG A 193 6.24 22.16 -2.68
N ILE A 194 5.58 21.01 -2.68
CA ILE A 194 4.67 20.54 -3.72
C ILE A 194 3.25 20.71 -3.21
N ASP A 195 2.41 21.38 -3.99
CA ASP A 195 1.00 21.53 -3.63
C ASP A 195 0.25 20.21 -3.76
N ILE A 196 -0.66 19.95 -2.81
CA ILE A 196 -1.47 18.74 -2.78
C ILE A 196 -2.91 19.06 -2.35
N VAL A 197 -3.87 18.55 -3.12
CA VAL A 197 -5.29 18.56 -2.76
C VAL A 197 -5.62 17.21 -2.15
N ASN A 198 -5.93 17.21 -0.86
CA ASN A 198 -6.23 16.00 -0.10
C ASN A 198 -7.74 15.81 -0.01
N VAL A 199 -8.22 14.65 -0.45
CA VAL A 199 -9.65 14.32 -0.41
C VAL A 199 -9.90 13.16 0.56
N VAL A 200 -10.86 13.35 1.45
CA VAL A 200 -11.26 12.41 2.50
C VAL A 200 -12.79 12.28 2.54
N ARG A 201 -13.32 11.44 3.44
CA ARG A 201 -14.76 11.15 3.56
C ARG A 201 -15.38 11.53 4.90
N SER A 202 -14.65 12.25 5.75
CA SER A 202 -15.16 12.77 7.02
C SER A 202 -14.36 13.96 7.54
N ASP A 203 -15.00 14.79 8.36
CA ASP A 203 -14.36 15.96 8.97
C ASP A 203 -13.27 15.57 9.96
N ALA A 204 -13.41 14.41 10.63
CA ALA A 204 -12.36 13.87 11.49
C ALA A 204 -11.09 13.60 10.68
N GLN A 205 -11.21 13.08 9.46
CA GLN A 205 -10.09 12.88 8.55
C GLN A 205 -9.52 14.22 8.03
N VAL A 206 -10.37 15.24 7.81
CA VAL A 206 -9.89 16.60 7.46
C VAL A 206 -9.02 17.15 8.59
N ARG A 207 -9.43 16.99 9.85
CA ARG A 207 -8.66 17.45 11.03
C ARG A 207 -7.28 16.80 11.10
N ILE A 208 -7.20 15.47 10.94
CA ILE A 208 -5.92 14.73 10.89
C ILE A 208 -4.95 15.38 9.88
N LEU A 209 -5.44 15.71 8.69
CA LEU A 209 -4.60 16.30 7.63
C LEU A 209 -4.21 17.75 7.93
N LYS A 210 -5.14 18.54 8.49
CA LYS A 210 -4.84 19.91 8.91
C LYS A 210 -3.81 19.96 10.03
N ASP A 211 -3.87 19.03 10.97
CA ASP A 211 -2.89 18.91 12.07
C ASP A 211 -1.48 18.58 11.56
N ILE A 212 -1.38 17.89 10.41
CA ILE A 212 -0.09 17.66 9.71
C ILE A 212 0.36 18.92 8.95
N GLY A 213 -0.56 19.78 8.53
CA GLY A 213 -0.27 21.02 7.81
C GLY A 213 -0.92 21.15 6.42
N ALA A 214 -1.91 20.32 6.08
CA ALA A 214 -2.58 20.41 4.78
C ALA A 214 -3.29 21.75 4.58
N SER A 215 -2.90 22.49 3.53
CA SER A 215 -3.61 23.70 3.09
C SER A 215 -4.93 23.39 2.40
N HIS A 216 -5.00 22.28 1.65
CA HIS A 216 -6.20 21.82 0.95
C HIS A 216 -6.57 20.42 1.41
N ALA A 217 -7.54 20.33 2.33
CA ALA A 217 -8.14 19.08 2.80
C ALA A 217 -9.67 19.18 2.69
N LEU A 218 -10.25 18.33 1.86
CA LEU A 218 -11.66 18.40 1.43
C LEU A 218 -12.40 17.13 1.84
N ASN A 219 -13.58 17.28 2.44
CA ASN A 219 -14.47 16.16 2.70
C ASN A 219 -15.44 15.97 1.51
N MET A 220 -15.34 14.82 0.82
CA MET A 220 -16.14 14.53 -0.37
C MET A 220 -17.63 14.27 -0.11
N THR A 221 -18.03 14.20 1.17
CA THR A 221 -19.42 14.02 1.59
C THR A 221 -20.13 15.34 1.89
N GLU A 222 -19.42 16.46 1.92
CA GLU A 222 -20.02 17.77 2.19
C GLU A 222 -20.73 18.35 0.96
N ASP A 223 -21.78 19.12 1.21
CA ASP A 223 -22.40 19.97 0.19
C ASP A 223 -21.38 20.97 -0.35
N GLY A 224 -21.38 21.20 -1.66
CA GLY A 224 -20.43 22.12 -2.31
C GLY A 224 -19.03 21.55 -2.54
N TYR A 225 -18.78 20.26 -2.24
CA TYR A 225 -17.48 19.62 -2.50
C TYR A 225 -16.96 19.80 -3.93
N GLU A 226 -17.83 19.73 -4.95
CA GLU A 226 -17.45 19.90 -6.36
C GLU A 226 -16.79 21.26 -6.63
N ASP A 227 -17.35 22.33 -6.04
CA ASP A 227 -16.85 23.68 -6.21
C ASP A 227 -15.57 23.87 -5.41
N ALA A 228 -15.52 23.37 -4.18
CA ALA A 228 -14.32 23.38 -3.35
C ALA A 228 -13.15 22.63 -3.99
N LEU A 229 -13.42 21.47 -4.62
CA LEU A 229 -12.44 20.70 -5.38
C LEU A 229 -11.94 21.49 -6.58
N THR A 230 -12.85 22.11 -7.33
CA THR A 230 -12.50 22.92 -8.50
C THR A 230 -11.62 24.11 -8.10
N GLU A 231 -11.94 24.82 -7.02
CA GLU A 231 -11.10 25.93 -6.53
C GLU A 231 -9.76 25.46 -5.97
N ALA A 232 -9.71 24.35 -5.25
CA ALA A 232 -8.45 23.79 -4.78
C ALA A 232 -7.54 23.38 -5.95
N ILE A 233 -8.09 22.76 -7.00
CA ILE A 233 -7.32 22.44 -8.21
C ILE A 233 -6.88 23.72 -8.93
N ALA A 234 -7.72 24.77 -8.98
CA ALA A 234 -7.33 26.05 -9.57
C ALA A 234 -6.19 26.72 -8.81
N ALA A 235 -6.20 26.65 -7.48
CA ALA A 235 -5.17 27.25 -6.63
C ALA A 235 -3.82 26.53 -6.75
N THR A 236 -3.85 25.20 -6.86
CA THR A 236 -2.66 24.33 -6.82
C THR A 236 -2.14 23.92 -8.19
N ASP A 237 -2.98 23.99 -9.22
CA ASP A 237 -2.70 23.49 -10.56
C ASP A 237 -2.53 21.96 -10.63
N ALA A 238 -3.24 21.23 -9.75
CA ALA A 238 -3.16 19.78 -9.61
C ALA A 238 -3.91 19.01 -10.72
N PHE A 239 -3.17 18.61 -11.77
CA PHE A 239 -3.70 17.88 -12.94
C PHE A 239 -3.34 16.38 -13.00
N THR A 240 -2.77 15.87 -11.89
CA THR A 240 -2.48 14.44 -11.68
C THR A 240 -3.16 13.99 -10.40
N ALA A 241 -3.93 12.90 -10.46
CA ALA A 241 -4.64 12.33 -9.31
C ALA A 241 -4.21 10.89 -9.04
N PHE A 242 -4.05 10.54 -7.76
CA PHE A 242 -3.85 9.18 -7.28
C PHE A 242 -5.03 8.76 -6.42
N ASP A 243 -5.68 7.66 -6.78
CA ASP A 243 -6.90 7.18 -6.15
C ASP A 243 -6.77 5.71 -5.72
N PRO A 244 -6.82 5.39 -4.42
CA PRO A 244 -6.90 4.02 -3.94
C PRO A 244 -8.32 3.49 -3.88
N ILE A 245 -9.34 4.33 -4.12
CA ILE A 245 -10.74 3.94 -4.03
C ILE A 245 -11.09 3.03 -5.20
N GLY A 246 -10.81 3.49 -6.43
CA GLY A 246 -11.10 2.76 -7.66
C GLY A 246 -12.58 2.88 -8.02
N GLY A 247 -13.42 2.12 -7.33
CA GLY A 247 -14.87 2.09 -7.55
C GLY A 247 -15.56 3.45 -7.37
N GLY A 248 -16.72 3.57 -8.00
CA GLY A 248 -17.57 4.76 -7.90
C GLY A 248 -17.15 5.89 -8.83
N LYS A 249 -17.60 7.11 -8.50
CA LYS A 249 -17.49 8.30 -9.37
C LYS A 249 -16.33 9.23 -9.03
N GLN A 250 -15.62 8.98 -7.93
CA GLN A 250 -14.74 9.97 -7.32
C GLN A 250 -13.62 10.43 -8.27
N LEU A 251 -12.96 9.51 -8.95
CA LEU A 251 -11.96 9.87 -9.95
C LEU A 251 -12.58 10.68 -11.11
N GLY A 252 -13.77 10.30 -11.59
CA GLY A 252 -14.49 11.06 -12.61
C GLY A 252 -14.84 12.50 -12.19
N ARG A 253 -15.19 12.71 -10.92
CA ARG A 253 -15.44 14.04 -10.32
C ARG A 253 -14.17 14.90 -10.35
N ILE A 254 -13.02 14.32 -9.97
CA ILE A 254 -11.72 15.00 -10.04
C ILE A 254 -11.39 15.41 -11.49
N MET A 255 -11.57 14.50 -12.44
CA MET A 255 -11.29 14.79 -13.86
C MET A 255 -12.20 15.90 -14.42
N SER A 256 -13.45 15.92 -13.98
CA SER A 256 -14.41 16.99 -14.32
C SER A 256 -14.00 18.34 -13.73
N ALA A 257 -13.56 18.37 -12.46
CA ALA A 257 -13.06 19.58 -11.83
C ALA A 257 -11.77 20.10 -12.50
N MET A 258 -10.85 19.21 -12.87
CA MET A 258 -9.66 19.59 -13.65
C MET A 258 -10.05 20.23 -15.00
N GLU A 259 -11.05 19.70 -15.71
CA GLU A 259 -11.52 20.35 -16.95
C GLU A 259 -12.15 21.72 -16.69
N LYS A 260 -12.99 21.84 -15.66
CA LYS A 260 -13.60 23.12 -15.29
C LYS A 260 -12.51 24.18 -15.08
N VAL A 261 -11.39 23.82 -14.46
CA VAL A 261 -10.22 24.70 -14.29
C VAL A 261 -9.50 24.95 -15.62
N ALA A 262 -9.22 23.90 -16.39
CA ALA A 262 -8.46 23.98 -17.64
C ALA A 262 -9.16 24.76 -18.75
N SER A 263 -10.48 24.93 -18.66
CA SER A 263 -11.30 25.67 -19.63
C SER A 263 -11.66 27.08 -19.15
N ARG A 264 -11.17 27.53 -17.98
CA ARG A 264 -11.40 28.91 -17.50
C ARG A 264 -10.73 29.91 -18.44
N GLY A 265 -11.53 30.78 -19.05
CA GLY A 265 -11.04 31.83 -19.95
C GLY A 265 -10.61 31.33 -21.33
N GLU A 266 -10.77 30.05 -21.62
CA GLU A 266 -10.46 29.47 -22.93
C GLU A 266 -11.58 29.70 -23.95
N ALA A 267 -11.21 29.74 -25.23
CA ALA A 267 -12.19 29.75 -26.31
C ALA A 267 -12.93 28.41 -26.37
N PHE A 268 -14.15 28.42 -26.93
CA PHE A 268 -14.91 27.19 -27.12
C PHE A 268 -14.13 26.16 -27.95
N SER A 269 -13.99 24.96 -27.40
CA SER A 269 -13.43 23.79 -28.08
C SER A 269 -14.45 22.66 -28.08
N ARG A 270 -14.71 22.08 -29.26
CA ARG A 270 -15.55 20.88 -29.39
C ARG A 270 -15.03 19.69 -28.58
N TYR A 271 -13.74 19.69 -28.26
CA TYR A 271 -13.03 18.60 -27.60
C TYR A 271 -12.52 18.96 -26.19
N GLY A 272 -12.93 20.12 -25.65
CA GLY A 272 -12.45 20.62 -24.36
C GLY A 272 -11.00 21.13 -24.41
N SER A 273 -10.42 21.33 -23.23
CA SER A 273 -9.04 21.80 -23.08
C SER A 273 -8.00 20.78 -23.54
N ASN A 274 -6.93 21.26 -24.18
CA ASN A 274 -5.76 20.46 -24.57
C ASN A 274 -4.85 20.10 -23.38
N ARG A 275 -5.14 20.63 -22.20
CA ARG A 275 -4.39 20.33 -20.99
C ARG A 275 -4.63 18.90 -20.53
N MET A 276 -3.57 18.10 -20.45
CA MET A 276 -3.67 16.70 -20.05
C MET A 276 -4.14 16.56 -18.59
N LYS A 277 -5.17 15.72 -18.39
CA LYS A 277 -5.71 15.35 -17.08
C LYS A 277 -5.36 13.88 -16.82
N ARG A 278 -4.70 13.57 -15.70
CA ARG A 278 -4.22 12.20 -15.41
C ARG A 278 -4.83 11.65 -14.13
N GLY A 279 -5.40 10.46 -14.23
CA GLY A 279 -5.87 9.67 -13.08
C GLY A 279 -5.12 8.34 -12.98
N TYR A 280 -4.61 8.05 -11.80
CA TYR A 280 -3.98 6.78 -11.46
C TYR A 280 -4.81 6.06 -10.40
N ILE A 281 -5.33 4.88 -10.75
CA ILE A 281 -5.99 3.99 -9.80
C ILE A 281 -4.92 3.04 -9.26
N TYR A 282 -4.62 3.15 -7.97
CA TYR A 282 -3.54 2.35 -7.34
C TYR A 282 -4.04 1.40 -6.25
N GLY A 283 -5.36 1.38 -6.02
CA GLY A 283 -5.99 0.55 -5.01
C GLY A 283 -7.41 0.15 -5.41
N LEU A 284 -8.03 -0.64 -4.54
CA LEU A 284 -9.35 -1.22 -4.74
C LEU A 284 -10.12 -1.21 -3.40
N LEU A 285 -10.19 -0.05 -2.74
CA LEU A 285 -10.96 0.08 -1.49
C LEU A 285 -12.47 -0.06 -1.74
N ASP A 286 -12.94 0.37 -2.90
CA ASP A 286 -14.28 0.09 -3.43
C ASP A 286 -14.16 -0.86 -4.62
N THR A 287 -14.72 -2.06 -4.48
CA THR A 287 -14.71 -3.12 -5.51
C THR A 287 -15.83 -2.94 -6.56
N GLY A 288 -16.66 -1.92 -6.42
CA GLY A 288 -17.69 -1.56 -7.39
C GLY A 288 -17.09 -1.06 -8.72
N PRO A 289 -17.94 -0.85 -9.74
CA PRO A 289 -17.49 -0.35 -11.04
C PRO A 289 -16.84 1.03 -10.93
N ILE A 290 -15.77 1.25 -11.70
CA ILE A 290 -15.22 2.59 -11.93
C ILE A 290 -16.18 3.33 -12.87
N VAL A 291 -16.72 4.47 -12.43
CA VAL A 291 -17.70 5.25 -13.21
C VAL A 291 -17.10 6.57 -13.65
N ILE A 292 -17.03 6.76 -14.98
CA ILE A 292 -16.43 7.93 -15.61
C ILE A 292 -17.46 8.62 -16.52
N ASP A 293 -18.05 9.69 -16.02
CA ASP A 293 -18.96 10.56 -16.77
C ASP A 293 -18.09 11.53 -17.61
N ARG A 294 -17.76 11.16 -18.86
CA ARG A 294 -16.76 11.78 -19.78
C ARG A 294 -17.08 13.22 -20.21
N PHE A 295 -17.33 14.11 -19.26
CA PHE A 295 -17.62 15.54 -19.44
C PHE A 295 -16.37 16.42 -19.23
N PHE A 296 -15.21 15.93 -19.67
CA PHE A 296 -13.91 16.60 -19.46
C PHE A 296 -13.01 16.58 -20.70
N GLY A 297 -13.61 16.70 -21.89
CA GLY A 297 -12.89 16.76 -23.16
C GLY A 297 -12.19 15.46 -23.56
N PHE A 298 -11.17 15.57 -24.42
CA PHE A 298 -10.44 14.41 -24.98
C PHE A 298 -8.96 14.34 -24.57
N SER A 299 -8.47 15.27 -23.75
CA SER A 299 -7.07 15.31 -23.29
C SER A 299 -6.95 14.69 -21.90
N TRP A 300 -7.18 13.38 -21.79
CA TRP A 300 -7.17 12.69 -20.50
C TRP A 300 -6.67 11.24 -20.59
N SER A 301 -6.19 10.73 -19.45
CA SER A 301 -5.88 9.32 -19.29
C SER A 301 -6.26 8.84 -17.88
N VAL A 302 -6.80 7.63 -17.80
CA VAL A 302 -6.94 6.87 -16.55
C VAL A 302 -6.21 5.54 -16.70
N SER A 303 -5.35 5.21 -15.74
CA SER A 303 -4.54 3.98 -15.78
C SER A 303 -4.33 3.39 -14.39
N GLY A 304 -3.99 2.11 -14.33
CA GLY A 304 -3.53 1.48 -13.09
C GLY A 304 -2.12 1.96 -12.72
N TRP A 305 -1.80 2.02 -11.43
CA TRP A 305 -0.45 2.30 -10.94
C TRP A 305 -0.03 1.25 -9.92
N LEU A 306 1.16 0.68 -10.08
CA LEU A 306 1.71 -0.34 -9.19
C LEU A 306 3.18 -0.05 -8.87
N LEU A 307 3.53 -0.10 -7.58
CA LEU A 307 4.87 0.20 -7.09
C LEU A 307 5.97 -0.58 -7.80
N PHE A 308 5.82 -1.90 -7.93
CA PHE A 308 6.85 -2.74 -8.54
C PHE A 308 7.08 -2.41 -10.02
N ASN A 309 6.01 -2.13 -10.77
CA ASN A 309 6.12 -1.69 -12.16
C ASN A 309 6.82 -0.32 -12.25
N PHE A 310 6.48 0.60 -11.33
CA PHE A 310 7.15 1.89 -11.25
C PHE A 310 8.65 1.73 -10.95
N LEU A 311 9.03 0.94 -9.95
CA LEU A 311 10.43 0.69 -9.58
C LEU A 311 11.22 0.02 -10.71
N GLN A 312 10.60 -0.84 -11.52
CA GLN A 312 11.22 -1.41 -12.72
C GLN A 312 11.41 -0.37 -13.83
N SER A 313 10.56 0.65 -13.90
CA SER A 313 10.59 1.68 -14.94
C SER A 313 11.59 2.81 -14.70
N VAL A 314 12.09 2.96 -13.47
CA VAL A 314 13.00 4.05 -13.09
C VAL A 314 14.45 3.56 -12.97
N SER A 315 15.40 4.49 -13.13
CA SER A 315 16.84 4.17 -13.04
C SER A 315 17.25 3.71 -11.64
N ALA A 316 18.40 3.04 -11.55
CA ALA A 316 19.00 2.67 -10.27
C ALA A 316 19.21 3.88 -9.34
N ASP A 317 19.61 5.03 -9.89
CA ASP A 317 19.81 6.25 -9.11
C ASP A 317 18.52 6.77 -8.49
N VAL A 318 17.39 6.72 -9.22
CA VAL A 318 16.08 7.14 -8.68
C VAL A 318 15.69 6.21 -7.53
N LYS A 319 15.82 4.89 -7.73
CA LYS A 319 15.55 3.91 -6.67
C LYS A 319 16.41 4.16 -5.44
N GLN A 320 17.72 4.33 -5.63
CA GLN A 320 18.66 4.54 -4.52
C GLN A 320 18.35 5.83 -3.74
N ARG A 321 17.98 6.92 -4.44
CA ARG A 321 17.54 8.16 -3.77
C ARG A 321 16.27 7.95 -2.96
N MET A 322 15.29 7.22 -3.49
CA MET A 322 14.06 6.90 -2.76
C MET A 322 14.36 6.06 -1.51
N TYR A 323 15.12 4.96 -1.66
CA TYR A 323 15.53 4.12 -0.52
C TYR A 323 16.29 4.92 0.55
N SER A 324 17.24 5.77 0.14
CA SER A 324 18.00 6.60 1.08
C SER A 324 17.09 7.60 1.80
N ARG A 325 16.13 8.21 1.10
CA ARG A 325 15.17 9.14 1.72
C ARG A 325 14.27 8.42 2.72
N VAL A 326 13.75 7.26 2.37
CA VAL A 326 12.97 6.41 3.28
C VAL A 326 13.76 6.15 4.56
N MET A 327 15.01 5.68 4.44
CA MET A 327 15.83 5.37 5.60
C MET A 327 16.12 6.62 6.47
N SER A 328 16.38 7.77 5.84
CA SER A 328 16.62 9.02 6.58
C SER A 328 15.39 9.57 7.31
N GLY A 329 14.19 9.27 6.81
CA GLY A 329 12.92 9.77 7.36
C GLY A 329 12.05 8.69 8.00
N LEU A 330 12.61 7.51 8.29
CA LEU A 330 11.86 6.30 8.63
C LEU A 330 10.97 6.51 9.86
N THR A 331 11.46 7.23 10.86
CA THR A 331 10.75 7.55 12.11
C THR A 331 10.10 8.93 12.11
N THR A 332 10.15 9.66 10.99
CA THR A 332 9.60 11.03 10.84
C THR A 332 8.61 11.08 9.67
N THR A 333 9.05 11.48 8.48
CA THR A 333 8.24 11.60 7.25
C THR A 333 7.47 10.31 6.97
N PHE A 334 8.14 9.17 7.14
CA PHE A 334 7.64 7.83 6.82
C PHE A 334 7.17 7.04 8.05
N ALA A 335 7.00 7.70 9.19
CA ALA A 335 6.51 7.06 10.40
C ALA A 335 5.14 6.40 10.15
N SER A 336 5.02 5.13 10.50
CA SER A 336 3.76 4.38 10.49
C SER A 336 3.19 4.30 11.90
N HIS A 337 1.86 4.42 11.99
CA HIS A 337 1.11 4.15 13.21
C HIS A 337 0.39 2.81 13.09
N TYR A 338 0.36 2.07 14.20
CA TYR A 338 -0.34 0.78 14.35
C TYR A 338 -1.21 0.84 15.60
N SER A 339 -2.50 0.53 15.44
CA SER A 339 -3.44 0.49 16.57
C SER A 339 -3.24 -0.77 17.41
N ASP A 340 -2.94 -1.89 16.75
CA ASP A 340 -2.98 -3.22 17.36
C ASP A 340 -1.78 -4.08 16.94
N ARG A 341 -1.43 -5.03 17.81
CA ARG A 341 -0.40 -6.06 17.57
C ARG A 341 -1.03 -7.43 17.72
N VAL A 342 -0.73 -8.33 16.79
CA VAL A 342 -1.26 -9.70 16.76
C VAL A 342 -0.14 -10.70 16.48
N SER A 343 -0.19 -11.88 17.09
CA SER A 343 0.67 -13.01 16.69
C SER A 343 0.20 -13.61 15.36
N LEU A 344 0.95 -14.58 14.80
CA LEU A 344 0.51 -15.32 13.60
C LEU A 344 -0.81 -16.04 13.82
N GLU A 345 -1.02 -16.61 15.01
CA GLU A 345 -2.28 -17.25 15.34
C GLU A 345 -3.37 -16.22 15.66
N GLY A 346 -3.02 -15.17 16.41
CA GLY A 346 -3.96 -14.10 16.78
C GLY A 346 -4.56 -13.37 15.58
N MET A 347 -3.81 -13.23 14.48
CA MET A 347 -4.32 -12.62 13.25
C MET A 347 -5.35 -13.47 12.52
N LEU A 348 -5.54 -14.75 12.88
CA LEU A 348 -6.57 -15.62 12.29
C LEU A 348 -7.88 -15.63 13.09
N THR A 349 -7.95 -14.91 14.21
CA THR A 349 -9.20 -14.80 14.99
C THR A 349 -10.25 -14.00 14.24
N ARG A 350 -11.53 -14.33 14.43
CA ARG A 350 -12.66 -13.60 13.81
C ARG A 350 -12.57 -12.09 14.10
N ASP A 351 -12.36 -11.72 15.36
CA ASP A 351 -12.33 -10.31 15.76
C ASP A 351 -11.18 -9.55 15.09
N ALA A 352 -9.98 -10.13 15.04
CA ALA A 352 -8.84 -9.51 14.34
C ALA A 352 -9.12 -9.37 12.83
N VAL A 353 -9.61 -10.44 12.19
CA VAL A 353 -9.89 -10.47 10.74
C VAL A 353 -10.92 -9.42 10.35
N MET A 354 -12.02 -9.33 11.10
CA MET A 354 -13.05 -8.32 10.83
C MET A 354 -12.55 -6.90 11.10
N ALA A 355 -11.69 -6.71 12.11
CA ALA A 355 -11.13 -5.41 12.44
C ALA A 355 -10.17 -4.90 11.36
N TYR A 356 -9.11 -5.66 11.01
CA TYR A 356 -8.14 -5.19 10.03
C TYR A 356 -8.72 -5.16 8.60
N ASN A 357 -9.69 -6.03 8.28
CA ASN A 357 -10.30 -6.03 6.94
C ASN A 357 -11.19 -4.81 6.69
N ALA A 358 -11.67 -4.16 7.74
CA ALA A 358 -12.44 -2.93 7.61
C ALA A 358 -11.62 -1.74 7.09
N ARG A 359 -10.27 -1.82 7.15
CA ARG A 359 -9.32 -0.82 6.58
C ARG A 359 -9.65 0.61 7.03
N ARG A 360 -10.03 0.77 8.30
CA ARG A 360 -10.39 2.06 8.87
C ARG A 360 -9.16 2.92 9.08
N THR A 361 -9.34 4.24 9.03
CA THR A 361 -8.25 5.20 9.22
C THR A 361 -7.68 5.08 10.63
N GLY A 362 -6.35 4.92 10.74
CA GLY A 362 -5.66 4.81 12.02
C GLY A 362 -5.68 3.40 12.63
N GLU A 363 -6.41 2.45 12.05
CA GLU A 363 -6.55 1.08 12.57
C GLU A 363 -5.68 0.08 11.80
N LYS A 364 -4.41 0.43 11.57
CA LYS A 364 -3.46 -0.49 10.91
C LYS A 364 -2.95 -1.50 11.92
N PHE A 365 -3.00 -2.78 11.57
CA PHE A 365 -2.49 -3.86 12.40
C PHE A 365 -1.02 -4.17 12.09
N LEU A 366 -0.31 -4.63 13.11
CA LEU A 366 1.05 -5.15 13.00
C LEU A 366 1.09 -6.60 13.47
N VAL A 367 1.58 -7.50 12.62
CA VAL A 367 1.86 -8.88 12.98
C VAL A 367 3.21 -8.94 13.67
N LEU A 368 3.28 -9.61 14.81
CA LEU A 368 4.51 -9.92 15.56
C LEU A 368 4.77 -11.43 15.47
N PRO A 369 5.54 -11.92 14.48
CA PRO A 369 5.63 -13.36 14.22
C PRO A 369 6.25 -14.20 15.33
N GLN A 370 6.94 -13.58 16.30
CA GLN A 370 7.56 -14.27 17.44
C GLN A 370 6.69 -14.34 18.70
N ALA A 371 5.56 -13.63 18.71
CA ALA A 371 4.74 -13.42 19.90
C ALA A 371 3.82 -14.59 20.23
#